data_AF-A0A645JA81-F1
#
_entry.id   AF-A0A645JA81-F1
#
_cell.length_a   1.000
_cell.length_b   1.000
_cell.length_c   1.000
_cell.angle_alpha   90.00
_cell.angle_beta   90.00
_cell.angle_gamma   90.00
#
_symmetry.space_group_name_H-M   'P 1'
#
loop_
_entity.id
_entity.type
_entity.pdbx_description
1 polymer ?
#
loop_
_entity_poly.entity_id
_entity_poly.type
_entity_poly.pdbx_seq_one_letter_code
_entity_poly.pdbx_strand_id
1 'polypeptide(L)'
;MFLQKKNATGYEQIQVFVESKGNHLIAQDQWKEDFLLQIKERGIPQKTFADDTEYHVWGFPFFNQQNRVKEMSEAFAELTE
;
A
#
# COMPACT_ATOMS: atom_id res chain seq x y z
N MET A 1 -1.76 7.54 -1.28
CA MET A 1 -1.13 8.30 -0.18
C MET A 1 0.38 8.16 -0.35
N PHE A 2 1.15 9.23 -0.19
CA PHE A 2 2.62 9.15 -0.25
C PHE A 2 3.20 9.17 1.15
N LEU A 3 4.08 8.23 1.45
CA LEU A 3 4.94 8.24 2.62
C LEU A 3 6.36 8.55 2.17
N GLN A 4 7.05 9.42 2.91
CA GLN A 4 8.42 9.80 2.62
C GLN A 4 9.27 9.60 3.87
N LYS A 5 10.37 8.89 3.71
CA LYS A 5 11.40 8.69 4.73
C LYS A 5 12.69 9.32 4.24
N LYS A 6 13.35 10.09 5.11
CA LYS A 6 14.60 10.77 4.76
C LYS A 6 15.78 9.84 5.01
N ASN A 7 16.62 9.66 4.00
CA ASN A 7 17.83 8.85 4.06
C ASN A 7 19.08 9.75 3.95
N ALA A 8 20.27 9.19 4.15
CA ALA A 8 21.53 9.95 4.17
C ALA A 8 21.82 10.70 2.86
N THR A 9 21.34 10.17 1.73
CA THR A 9 21.62 10.67 0.38
C THR A 9 20.39 11.19 -0.35
N GLY A 10 19.18 11.12 0.24
CA GLY A 10 17.95 11.46 -0.45
C GLY A 10 16.70 11.07 0.34
N TYR A 11 15.66 10.64 -0.38
CA TYR A 11 14.40 10.18 0.20
C TYR A 11 14.09 8.77 -0.28
N GLU A 12 13.42 8.01 0.56
CA GLU A 12 12.67 6.82 0.19
C GLU A 12 11.19 7.23 0.14
N GLN A 13 10.53 6.95 -0.98
CA GLN A 13 9.14 7.30 -1.20
C GLN A 13 8.30 6.06 -1.47
N ILE A 14 7.22 5.93 -0.72
CA ILE A 14 6.28 4.82 -0.82
C ILE A 14 4.91 5.38 -1.20
N GLN A 15 4.39 4.97 -2.36
CA GLN A 15 3.01 5.22 -2.74
C GLN A 15 2.13 4.08 -2.25
N VAL A 16 1.28 4.39 -1.28
CA VAL A 16 0.34 3.46 -0.66
C VAL A 16 -1.05 3.61 -1.29
N PHE A 17 -1.61 2.50 -1.76
CA PHE A 17 -2.99 2.35 -2.21
C PHE A 17 -3.83 1.67 -1.13
N VAL A 18 -4.83 2.39 -0.62
CA VAL A 18 -5.76 1.92 0.42
C VAL A 18 -7.17 2.20 -0.06
N GLU A 19 -8.08 1.26 0.20
CA GLU A 19 -9.50 1.41 -0.11
C GLU A 19 -10.31 1.12 1.15
N SER A 20 -11.27 1.99 1.45
CA SER A 20 -12.18 1.81 2.58
C SER A 20 -13.45 1.11 2.13
N LYS A 21 -13.94 0.14 2.91
CA LYS A 21 -15.17 -0.60 2.58
C LYS A 21 -16.12 -0.74 3.76
N GLY A 22 -17.41 -0.58 3.48
CA GLY A 22 -18.47 -1.03 4.37
C GLY A 22 -18.62 -2.56 4.31
N ASN A 23 -19.04 -3.19 5.41
CA ASN A 23 -19.10 -4.67 5.52
C ASN A 23 -19.86 -5.33 4.37
N HIS A 24 -20.98 -4.74 3.97
CA HIS A 24 -21.84 -5.27 2.91
C HIS A 24 -21.19 -5.25 1.52
N LEU A 25 -20.11 -4.50 1.32
CA LEU A 25 -19.40 -4.39 0.04
C LEU A 25 -18.14 -5.25 -0.01
N ILE A 26 -17.63 -5.77 1.12
CA ILE A 26 -16.35 -6.51 1.16
C ILE A 26 -16.39 -7.71 0.21
N ALA A 27 -17.40 -8.56 0.34
CA ALA A 27 -17.52 -9.75 -0.50
C ALA A 27 -17.75 -9.42 -1.98
N GLN A 28 -18.56 -8.40 -2.26
CA GLN A 28 -18.86 -7.98 -3.63
C GLN A 28 -17.64 -7.37 -4.33
N ASP A 29 -16.85 -6.58 -3.61
CA ASP A 29 -15.69 -5.86 -4.15
C ASP A 29 -14.37 -6.62 -3.97
N GLN A 30 -14.37 -7.89 -3.55
CA GLN A 30 -13.16 -8.67 -3.22
C GLN A 30 -12.06 -8.55 -4.28
N TRP A 31 -12.44 -8.53 -5.57
CA TRP A 31 -11.50 -8.36 -6.68
C TRP A 31 -10.62 -7.10 -6.58
N LYS A 32 -11.09 -6.02 -5.95
CA LYS A 32 -10.30 -4.79 -5.75
C LYS A 32 -9.24 -5.00 -4.68
N GLU A 33 -9.57 -5.74 -3.61
CA GLU A 33 -8.57 -6.10 -2.61
C GLU A 33 -7.51 -7.01 -3.21
N ASP A 34 -7.93 -8.03 -3.96
CA ASP A 34 -7.01 -8.93 -4.66
C ASP A 34 -6.08 -8.14 -5.60
N PHE A 35 -6.61 -7.10 -6.27
CA PHE A 35 -5.82 -6.21 -7.10
C PHE A 35 -4.83 -5.36 -6.29
N LEU A 36 -5.24 -4.81 -5.14
CA LEU A 36 -4.33 -4.07 -4.24
C LEU A 36 -3.18 -4.97 -3.77
N LEU A 37 -3.47 -6.21 -3.36
CA LEU A 37 -2.43 -7.15 -2.95
C LEU A 37 -1.49 -7.52 -4.11
N GLN A 38 -2.01 -7.63 -5.34
CA GLN A 38 -1.16 -7.82 -6.53
C GLN A 38 -0.23 -6.64 -6.80
N ILE A 39 -0.63 -5.40 -6.50
CA ILE A 39 0.26 -4.23 -6.61
C ILE A 39 1.44 -4.39 -5.65
N LYS A 40 1.21 -4.86 -4.43
CA LYS A 40 2.30 -5.12 -3.47
C LYS A 40 3.24 -6.23 -3.98
N GLU A 41 2.71 -7.34 -4.48
CA GLU A 41 3.52 -8.49 -4.90
C GLU A 41 4.30 -8.25 -6.21
N ARG A 42 3.72 -7.49 -7.15
CA ARG A 42 4.20 -7.41 -8.53
C ARG A 42 4.54 -6.00 -8.99
N GLY A 43 4.23 -4.99 -8.18
CA GLY A 43 4.41 -3.60 -8.53
C GLY A 43 5.88 -3.23 -8.59
N ILE A 44 6.41 -3.17 -9.82
CA ILE A 44 7.75 -2.63 -10.08
C ILE A 44 7.56 -1.20 -10.58
N PRO A 45 7.91 -0.17 -9.78
CA PRO A 45 7.76 1.21 -10.21
C PRO A 45 8.76 1.52 -11.33
N GLN A 46 8.24 1.86 -12.50
CA GLN A 46 9.05 2.36 -13.60
C GLN A 46 9.20 3.87 -13.46
N LYS A 47 10.44 4.33 -13.28
CA LYS A 47 10.75 5.76 -13.26
C LYS A 47 11.03 6.27 -14.67
N THR A 48 10.39 7.37 -15.04
CA THR A 48 10.68 8.10 -16.29
C THR A 48 11.83 9.10 -16.12
N PHE A 49 12.06 9.58 -14.90
CA PHE A 49 13.12 10.51 -14.56
C PHE A 49 14.07 9.88 -13.52
N ALA A 50 15.37 9.96 -13.76
CA ALA A 50 16.38 9.49 -12.82
C ALA A 50 16.49 10.49 -11.67
N ASP A 51 15.71 10.27 -10.61
CA ASP A 51 16.01 10.82 -9.30
C ASP A 51 16.68 9.75 -8.42
N ASP A 52 17.47 10.20 -7.45
CA ASP A 52 18.14 9.34 -6.46
C ASP A 52 17.16 8.84 -5.37
N THR A 53 15.85 8.94 -5.61
CA THR A 53 14.81 8.64 -4.61
C THR A 53 14.33 7.20 -4.74
N GLU A 54 14.64 6.30 -3.81
CA GLU A 54 14.09 4.94 -3.85
C GLU A 54 12.55 4.99 -3.83
N TYR A 55 11.90 4.30 -4.76
CA TYR A 55 10.45 4.40 -4.94
C TYR A 55 9.81 3.02 -4.84
N HIS A 56 8.76 2.92 -4.05
CA HIS A 56 7.98 1.70 -3.85
C HIS A 56 6.49 1.96 -4.05
N VAL A 57 5.77 0.95 -4.53
CA VAL A 57 4.30 0.95 -4.58
C VAL A 57 3.78 -0.17 -3.69
N TRP A 58 2.73 0.11 -2.94
CA TRP A 58 2.20 -0.86 -1.98
C TRP A 58 0.69 -0.79 -1.95
N GLY A 59 0.02 -1.92 -2.19
CA GLY A 59 -1.42 -2.03 -1.99
C GLY A 59 -1.74 -2.72 -0.66
N PHE A 60 -2.76 -2.21 0.02
CA PHE A 60 -3.19 -2.67 1.33
C PHE A 60 -4.43 -3.56 1.25
N PRO A 61 -4.68 -4.40 2.28
CA PRO A 61 -6.00 -4.94 2.53
C PRO A 61 -7.05 -3.82 2.63
N PHE A 62 -8.32 -4.17 2.42
CA PHE A 62 -9.42 -3.25 2.66
C PHE A 62 -9.40 -2.72 4.08
N PHE A 63 -9.57 -1.40 4.19
CA PHE A 63 -9.79 -0.77 5.47
C PHE A 63 -11.27 -0.88 5.87
N ASN A 64 -11.52 -1.52 7.00
CA ASN A 64 -12.81 -1.57 7.65
C ASN A 64 -12.62 -1.59 9.17
N GLN A 65 -13.17 -0.58 9.87
CA GLN A 65 -12.98 -0.43 11.32
C GLN A 65 -13.59 -1.56 12.16
N GLN A 66 -14.55 -2.31 11.62
CA GLN A 66 -15.27 -3.34 12.38
C GLN A 66 -14.61 -4.71 12.27
N ASN A 67 -14.12 -5.06 11.08
CA ASN A 67 -13.71 -6.43 10.75
C ASN A 67 -12.29 -6.56 10.19
N ARG A 68 -11.59 -5.46 9.84
CA ARG A 68 -10.31 -5.51 9.10
C ARG A 68 -9.18 -4.68 9.70
N VAL A 69 -9.31 -4.30 10.97
CA VAL A 69 -8.31 -3.49 11.67
C VAL A 69 -7.02 -4.29 11.88
N LYS A 70 -7.13 -5.60 12.14
CA LYS A 70 -5.97 -6.47 12.38
C LYS A 70 -5.11 -6.57 11.13
N GLU A 71 -5.69 -6.95 10.00
CA GLU A 71 -5.00 -7.13 8.71
C GLU A 71 -4.35 -5.82 8.24
N MET A 72 -5.06 -4.70 8.44
CA MET A 72 -4.50 -3.38 8.15
C MET A 72 -3.31 -3.06 9.05
N SER A 73 -3.38 -3.35 10.35
CA SER A 73 -2.28 -3.09 11.28
C SER A 73 -1.05 -3.94 10.97
N GLU A 74 -1.26 -5.22 10.62
CA GLU A 74 -0.18 -6.13 10.20
C GLU A 74 0.49 -5.63 8.91
N ALA A 75 -0.30 -5.18 7.92
CA ALA A 75 0.24 -4.61 6.68
C ALA A 75 1.02 -3.31 6.91
N PHE A 76 0.63 -2.48 7.90
CA PHE A 76 1.40 -1.30 8.28
C PHE A 76 2.70 -1.64 8.99
N ALA A 77 2.69 -2.65 9.87
CA ALA A 77 3.92 -3.10 10.53
C ALA A 77 4.96 -3.55 9.51
N GLU A 78 4.56 -4.39 8.56
CA GLU A 78 5.42 -4.87 7.47
C GLU A 78 5.96 -3.73 6.58
N LEU A 79 5.20 -2.65 6.40
CA LEU A 79 5.65 -1.48 5.64
C LEU A 79 6.76 -0.69 6.35
N THR A 80 6.80 -0.78 7.69
CA THR A 80 7.71 0.03 8.53
C THR A 80 8.93 -0.74 9.04
N GLU A 81 8.97 -2.06 8.84
CA GLU A 81 10.15 -2.92 9.04
C GLU A 81 11.20 -2.70 7.94
#